data_AF-A0A5J4QE25-F1
#
_entry.id   AF-A0A5J4QE25-F1
#
_cell.length_a   1.000
_cell.length_b   1.000
_cell.length_c   1.000
_cell.angle_alpha   90.00
_cell.angle_beta   90.00
_cell.angle_gamma   90.00
#
_symmetry.space_group_name_H-M   'P 1'
#
loop_
_entity.id
_entity.type
_entity.pdbx_description
1 polymer ?
#
loop_
_entity_poly.entity_id
_entity_poly.type
_entity_poly.pdbx_seq_one_letter_code
_entity_poly.pdbx_strand_id
1 'polypeptide(L)'
;MYEARTGICMMRYLPAEWYPQSGIQLTLPHDGTDWNYMLAEVQECFIRIAREIVKREHLLIVAPKPEKVWQALLNLNNVSFLPCSTNDTWARDHGAITVLEDDSPVLLDFTFNGWGLKFASDKDN
;
A
#
# COMPACT_ATOMS: atom_id res chain seq x y z
N MET A 1 -7.40 49.73 -5.49
CA MET A 1 -6.65 49.10 -4.39
C MET A 1 -6.63 47.61 -4.67
N TYR A 2 -5.50 47.10 -5.16
CA TYR A 2 -5.32 45.67 -5.39
C TYR A 2 -4.81 45.06 -4.09
N GLU A 3 -5.62 44.19 -3.48
CA GLU A 3 -5.16 43.35 -2.36
C GLU A 3 -4.20 42.30 -2.92
N ALA A 4 -2.92 42.43 -2.58
CA ALA A 4 -1.96 41.37 -2.75
C ALA A 4 -2.37 40.22 -1.83
N ARG A 5 -2.88 39.12 -2.39
CA ARG A 5 -2.94 37.86 -1.65
C ARG A 5 -1.51 37.44 -1.38
N THR A 6 -1.02 37.70 -0.18
CA THR A 6 0.14 36.98 0.39
C THR A 6 -0.31 35.54 0.62
N GLY A 7 -0.45 34.78 -0.47
CA GLY A 7 -0.66 33.34 -0.39
C GLY A 7 0.63 32.74 0.13
N ILE A 8 0.59 32.21 1.35
CA ILE A 8 1.65 31.33 1.84
C ILE A 8 1.79 30.22 0.79
N CYS A 9 2.94 30.17 0.13
CA CYS A 9 3.25 29.09 -0.81
C CYS A 9 3.50 27.85 0.06
N MET A 10 2.50 26.97 0.16
CA MET A 10 2.68 25.69 0.84
C MET A 10 3.82 24.93 0.14
N MET A 11 4.81 24.49 0.91
CA MET A 11 5.91 23.71 0.36
C MET A 11 5.44 22.27 0.22
N ARG A 12 5.27 21.83 -1.02
CA ARG A 12 4.87 20.46 -1.36
C ARG A 12 6.01 19.70 -2.00
N TYR A 13 6.32 18.52 -1.47
CA TYR A 13 7.28 17.62 -2.09
C TYR A 13 6.93 16.15 -1.88
N LEU A 14 7.38 15.31 -2.81
CA LEU A 14 7.37 13.86 -2.65
C LEU A 14 8.65 13.48 -1.91
N PRO A 15 8.57 13.04 -0.64
CA PRO A 15 9.75 12.53 0.06
C PRO A 15 10.34 11.33 -0.70
N ALA A 16 11.66 11.23 -0.69
CA ALA A 16 12.35 10.07 -1.25
C ALA A 16 12.04 8.81 -0.44
N GLU A 17 12.22 7.63 -1.04
CA GLU A 17 11.88 6.37 -0.39
C GLU A 17 12.67 6.11 0.91
N TRP A 18 13.86 6.69 1.08
CA TRP A 18 14.66 6.56 2.31
C TRP A 18 14.30 7.59 3.40
N TYR A 19 13.31 8.47 3.18
CA TYR A 19 12.81 9.38 4.20
C TYR A 19 12.11 8.60 5.32
N PRO A 20 12.10 9.08 6.59
CA PRO A 20 11.36 8.43 7.67
C PRO A 20 9.92 8.06 7.27
N GLN A 21 9.52 6.82 7.54
CA GLN A 21 8.25 6.26 7.13
C GLN A 21 7.38 5.97 8.35
N SER A 22 6.06 5.94 8.17
CA SER A 22 5.13 5.49 9.21
C SER A 22 4.78 3.99 9.07
N GLY A 23 5.09 3.39 7.92
CA GLY A 23 4.78 2.00 7.64
C GLY A 23 4.79 1.66 6.14
N ILE A 24 4.61 0.38 5.85
CA ILE A 24 4.53 -0.19 4.50
C ILE A 24 3.15 -0.82 4.30
N GLN A 25 2.61 -0.72 3.09
CA GLN A 25 1.42 -1.46 2.66
C GLN A 25 1.82 -2.65 1.77
N LEU A 26 1.20 -3.81 2.01
CA LEU A 26 1.22 -4.94 1.09
C LEU A 26 -0.20 -5.36 0.73
N THR A 27 -0.46 -5.57 -0.56
CA THR A 27 -1.66 -6.23 -1.06
C THR A 27 -1.33 -7.69 -1.30
N LEU A 28 -2.06 -8.61 -0.67
CA LEU A 28 -1.67 -10.01 -0.63
C LEU A 28 -2.33 -10.87 -1.71
N PRO A 29 -1.62 -11.91 -2.19
CA PRO A 29 -2.20 -12.86 -3.13
C PRO A 29 -3.30 -13.71 -2.45
N HIS A 30 -4.36 -13.99 -3.21
CA HIS A 30 -5.47 -14.84 -2.78
C HIS A 30 -5.97 -15.71 -3.95
N ASP A 31 -6.94 -16.58 -3.68
CA ASP A 31 -7.53 -17.54 -4.63
C ASP A 31 -8.24 -16.91 -5.84
N GLY A 32 -8.47 -15.60 -5.80
CA GLY A 32 -9.13 -14.81 -6.83
C GLY A 32 -8.19 -13.98 -7.70
N THR A 33 -6.87 -14.13 -7.53
CA THR A 33 -5.84 -13.49 -8.37
C THR A 33 -5.20 -14.50 -9.31
N ASP A 34 -4.39 -14.02 -10.25
CA ASP A 34 -3.64 -14.88 -11.19
C ASP A 34 -2.65 -15.82 -10.49
N TRP A 35 -2.35 -15.58 -9.22
CA TRP A 35 -1.46 -16.39 -8.40
C TRP A 35 -2.04 -17.72 -7.94
N ASN A 36 -3.34 -17.96 -8.13
CA ASN A 36 -4.05 -19.11 -7.54
C ASN A 36 -3.36 -20.48 -7.80
N TYR A 37 -2.79 -20.67 -9.01
CA TYR A 37 -2.12 -21.93 -9.36
C TYR A 37 -0.82 -22.21 -8.57
N MET A 38 -0.21 -21.18 -8.00
CA MET A 38 1.02 -21.26 -7.19
C MET A 38 0.87 -20.52 -5.85
N LEU A 39 -0.36 -20.45 -5.34
CA LEU A 39 -0.73 -19.55 -4.24
C LEU A 39 0.13 -19.76 -2.99
N ALA A 40 0.40 -21.01 -2.63
CA ALA A 40 1.22 -21.34 -1.46
C ALA A 40 2.66 -20.82 -1.57
N GLU A 41 3.26 -20.88 -2.77
CA GLU A 41 4.62 -20.42 -3.01
C GLU A 41 4.71 -18.89 -2.91
N VAL A 42 3.78 -18.18 -3.55
CA VAL A 42 3.78 -16.72 -3.49
C VAL A 42 3.41 -16.20 -2.10
N GLN A 43 2.52 -16.89 -1.38
CA GLN A 43 2.18 -16.53 0.01
C GLN A 43 3.41 -16.68 0.91
N GLU A 44 4.18 -17.76 0.78
CA GLU A 44 5.44 -17.92 1.52
C GLU A 44 6.44 -16.81 1.19
N CYS A 45 6.51 -16.36 -0.06
CA CYS A 45 7.31 -15.20 -0.45
C CYS A 45 6.89 -13.92 0.30
N PHE A 46 5.59 -13.58 0.26
CA PHE A 46 5.06 -12.42 0.96
C PHE A 46 5.21 -12.56 2.49
N ILE A 47 5.14 -13.76 3.09
CA ILE A 47 5.40 -14.00 4.53
C ILE A 47 6.84 -13.61 4.87
N ARG A 48 7.80 -13.95 4.01
CA ARG A 48 9.21 -13.57 4.24
C ARG A 48 9.41 -12.07 4.15
N ILE A 49 8.80 -11.42 3.15
CA ILE A 49 8.85 -9.95 3.01
C ILE A 49 8.24 -9.28 4.25
N ALA A 50 7.03 -9.68 4.64
CA ALA A 50 6.34 -9.15 5.79
C ALA A 50 7.15 -9.30 7.08
N ARG A 51 7.76 -10.48 7.33
CA ARG A 51 8.63 -10.73 8.48
C ARG A 51 9.85 -9.81 8.54
N GLU A 52 10.36 -9.32 7.41
CA GLU A 52 11.47 -8.36 7.41
C GLU A 52 11.01 -6.93 7.62
N ILE A 53 9.85 -6.55 7.07
CA ILE A 53 9.27 -5.22 7.26
C ILE A 53 8.94 -4.97 8.73
N VAL A 54 8.22 -5.90 9.36
CA VAL A 54 7.71 -5.74 10.75
C VAL A 54 8.79 -5.60 11.81
N LYS A 55 10.04 -5.95 11.48
CA LYS A 55 11.21 -5.73 12.36
C LYS A 55 11.61 -4.25 12.46
N ARG A 56 11.15 -3.42 11.53
CA ARG A 56 11.63 -2.04 11.33
C ARG A 56 10.48 -1.04 11.32
N GLU A 57 9.38 -1.37 10.64
CA GLU A 57 8.27 -0.45 10.37
C GLU A 57 6.92 -1.13 10.60
N HIS A 58 5.86 -0.33 10.74
CA HIS A 58 4.49 -0.84 10.76
C HIS A 58 4.13 -1.45 9.40
N LEU A 59 3.37 -2.55 9.41
CA LEU A 59 2.92 -3.21 8.19
C LEU A 59 1.39 -3.22 8.11
N LEU A 60 0.84 -2.59 7.07
CA LEU A 60 -0.56 -2.71 6.67
C LEU A 60 -0.71 -3.83 5.64
N ILE A 61 -1.55 -4.80 5.95
CA ILE A 61 -1.87 -5.93 5.07
C ILE A 61 -3.29 -5.78 4.52
N VAL A 62 -3.40 -5.73 3.20
CA VAL A 62 -4.68 -5.62 2.48
C VAL A 62 -4.96 -6.93 1.75
N ALA A 63 -6.12 -7.54 2.02
CA ALA A 63 -6.60 -8.73 1.32
C ALA A 63 -8.09 -8.96 1.59
N PRO A 64 -8.81 -9.79 0.82
CA PRO A 64 -10.22 -10.08 1.11
C PRO A 64 -10.41 -10.84 2.44
N LYS A 65 -9.46 -11.72 2.79
CA LYS A 65 -9.49 -12.56 4.00
C LYS A 65 -8.09 -12.65 4.62
N PRO A 66 -7.56 -11.54 5.15
CA PRO A 66 -6.15 -11.45 5.52
C PRO A 66 -5.80 -12.34 6.73
N GLU A 67 -6.73 -12.60 7.63
CA GLU A 67 -6.42 -13.31 8.88
C GLU A 67 -6.15 -14.81 8.69
N LYS A 68 -6.74 -15.47 7.68
CA LYS A 68 -6.69 -16.95 7.57
C LYS A 68 -5.32 -17.49 7.17
N VAL A 69 -4.62 -16.78 6.30
CA VAL A 69 -3.32 -17.22 5.75
C VAL A 69 -2.16 -16.67 6.60
N TRP A 70 -2.39 -15.56 7.30
CA TRP A 70 -1.33 -14.78 7.94
C TRP A 70 -1.35 -14.87 9.46
N GLN A 71 -1.85 -16.00 9.97
CA GLN A 71 -1.88 -16.32 11.40
C GLN A 71 -0.52 -16.15 12.07
N ALA A 72 0.57 -16.48 11.35
CA ALA A 72 1.93 -16.30 11.82
C ALA A 72 2.32 -14.82 12.07
N LEU A 73 1.59 -13.87 11.46
CA LEU A 73 1.78 -12.43 11.64
C LEU A 73 0.78 -11.81 12.63
N LEU A 74 -0.33 -12.47 12.95
CA LEU A 74 -1.39 -11.92 13.83
C LEU A 74 -0.89 -11.58 15.24
N ASN A 75 0.13 -12.30 15.72
CA ASN A 75 0.70 -12.07 17.06
C ASN A 75 1.76 -10.96 17.08
N LEU A 76 2.02 -10.30 15.95
CA LEU A 76 2.98 -9.21 15.87
C LEU A 76 2.25 -7.88 16.09
N ASN A 77 2.68 -7.15 17.12
CA ASN A 77 2.07 -5.87 17.51
C ASN A 77 2.21 -4.76 16.45
N ASN A 78 3.02 -4.98 15.41
CA ASN A 78 3.32 -3.97 14.38
C ASN A 78 2.69 -4.30 13.02
N VAL A 79 1.55 -5.00 13.03
CA VAL A 79 0.80 -5.39 11.83
C VAL A 79 -0.66 -4.99 11.99
N SER A 80 -1.20 -4.31 10.98
CA SER A 80 -2.64 -4.04 10.83
C SER A 80 -3.17 -4.80 9.63
N PHE A 81 -4.43 -5.25 9.71
CA PHE A 81 -5.09 -5.97 8.63
C PHE A 81 -6.32 -5.18 8.16
N LEU A 82 -6.46 -5.02 6.85
CA LEU A 82 -7.60 -4.38 6.21
C LEU A 82 -8.27 -5.38 5.25
N PRO A 83 -9.46 -5.89 5.60
CA PRO A 83 -10.28 -6.67 4.68
C PRO A 83 -10.75 -5.81 3.50
N CYS A 84 -10.16 -6.00 2.32
CA CYS A 84 -10.51 -5.29 1.09
C CYS A 84 -10.44 -6.24 -0.11
N SER A 85 -11.36 -6.08 -1.07
CA SER A 85 -11.28 -6.82 -2.33
C SER A 85 -10.21 -6.21 -3.22
N THR A 86 -9.45 -7.05 -3.93
CA THR A 86 -8.34 -6.64 -4.80
C THR A 86 -8.34 -7.49 -6.07
N ASN A 87 -7.80 -6.98 -7.18
CA ASN A 87 -7.58 -7.74 -8.42
C ASN A 87 -6.21 -8.42 -8.40
N ASP A 88 -5.17 -7.73 -7.90
CA ASP A 88 -3.81 -8.26 -7.84
C ASP A 88 -3.06 -7.72 -6.59
N THR A 89 -1.73 -7.83 -6.57
CA THR A 89 -0.86 -7.69 -5.40
C THR A 89 0.02 -6.44 -5.41
N TRP A 90 -0.12 -5.59 -6.43
CA TRP A 90 0.83 -4.53 -6.76
C TRP A 90 0.55 -3.21 -6.04
N ALA A 91 0.62 -3.22 -4.71
CA ALA A 91 0.41 -2.03 -3.87
C ALA A 91 1.28 -0.82 -4.27
N ARG A 92 2.40 -1.05 -4.96
CA ARG A 92 3.25 0.01 -5.52
C ARG A 92 2.55 0.84 -6.60
N ASP A 93 1.70 0.22 -7.40
CA ASP A 93 1.14 0.83 -8.61
C ASP A 93 -0.25 1.41 -8.37
N HIS A 94 -0.98 0.83 -7.41
CA HIS A 94 -2.35 1.24 -7.06
C HIS A 94 -2.45 1.89 -5.67
N GLY A 95 -1.37 1.88 -4.88
CA GLY A 95 -1.34 2.54 -3.57
C GLY A 95 -1.22 4.05 -3.70
N ALA A 96 -1.68 4.77 -2.67
CA ALA A 96 -1.57 6.21 -2.63
C ALA A 96 -0.11 6.68 -2.63
N ILE A 97 0.14 7.80 -3.31
CA ILE A 97 1.42 8.51 -3.25
C ILE A 97 1.37 9.53 -2.11
N THR A 98 2.18 9.33 -1.08
CA THR A 98 2.30 10.28 0.03
C THR A 98 3.20 11.46 -0.36
N VAL A 99 2.68 12.68 -0.27
CA VAL A 99 3.47 13.91 -0.32
C VAL A 99 3.43 14.60 1.05
N LEU A 100 4.41 15.45 1.32
CA LEU A 100 4.40 16.34 2.48
C LEU A 100 3.99 17.74 2.02
N GLU A 101 2.96 18.30 2.65
CA GLU A 101 2.53 19.69 2.52
C GLU A 101 2.75 20.37 3.88
N ASP A 102 3.74 21.27 3.95
CA ASP A 102 4.15 21.93 5.20
C ASP A 102 4.37 20.91 6.35
N ASP A 103 5.14 19.85 6.05
CA ASP A 103 5.46 18.70 6.92
C ASP A 103 4.27 17.80 7.32
N SER A 104 3.07 18.07 6.81
CA SER A 104 1.89 17.21 7.02
C SER A 104 1.73 16.20 5.88
N PRO A 105 1.50 14.91 6.15
CA PRO A 105 1.31 13.92 5.11
C PRO A 105 -0.04 14.08 4.42
N VAL A 106 -0.02 14.10 3.09
CA VAL A 106 -1.21 14.08 2.23
C VAL A 106 -1.12 12.89 1.29
N LEU A 107 -2.16 12.07 1.26
CA LEU A 107 -2.26 10.91 0.38
C LEU A 107 -2.88 11.30 -0.95
N LEU A 108 -2.18 11.02 -2.05
CA LEU A 108 -2.66 11.25 -3.40
C LEU A 108 -3.10 9.94 -4.01
N ASP A 109 -4.38 9.87 -4.32
CA ASP A 109 -5.01 8.73 -4.97
C ASP A 109 -5.04 8.94 -6.48
N PHE A 110 -4.06 8.35 -7.18
CA PHE A 110 -3.99 8.39 -8.64
C PHE A 110 -4.74 7.22 -9.24
N THR A 111 -5.40 7.44 -10.38
CA THR A 111 -6.10 6.37 -11.09
C THR A 111 -5.13 5.29 -11.59
N PHE A 112 -5.34 4.06 -11.14
CA PHE A 112 -4.70 2.86 -11.66
C PHE A 112 -5.64 2.14 -12.64
N ASN A 113 -5.13 1.81 -13.83
CA ASN A 113 -5.96 1.21 -14.89
C ASN A 113 -5.43 -0.13 -15.39
N GLY A 114 -4.68 -0.88 -14.58
CA GLY A 114 -4.11 -2.17 -14.99
C GLY A 114 -3.06 -2.03 -16.09
N TRP A 115 -2.10 -1.12 -15.91
CA TRP A 115 -0.96 -0.84 -16.81
C TRP A 115 -1.37 -0.59 -18.27
N GLY A 116 -2.32 0.31 -18.47
CA GLY A 116 -2.84 0.66 -19.78
C GLY A 116 -3.97 -0.26 -20.24
N LEU A 117 -4.91 -0.57 -19.34
CA LEU A 117 -6.10 -1.40 -19.59
C LEU A 117 -5.76 -2.83 -20.03
N LYS A 118 -4.58 -3.33 -19.64
CA LYS A 118 -4.15 -4.69 -19.97
C LYS A 118 -4.82 -5.73 -19.06
N PHE A 119 -5.14 -5.34 -17.83
CA PHE A 119 -5.74 -6.19 -16.81
C PHE A 119 -6.90 -5.46 -16.13
N ALA A 120 -7.82 -6.23 -15.53
CA ALA A 120 -8.90 -5.67 -14.72
C ALA A 120 -8.32 -5.05 -13.44
N SER A 121 -8.79 -3.85 -13.08
CA SER A 121 -8.30 -3.09 -11.92
C SER A 121 -9.45 -2.43 -11.13
N ASP A 122 -10.68 -2.93 -11.27
CA ASP A 122 -11.90 -2.39 -10.65
C ASP A 122 -11.92 -2.45 -9.11
N LYS A 123 -11.03 -3.24 -8.51
CA LYS A 123 -10.87 -3.43 -7.07
C LYS A 123 -9.55 -2.86 -6.56
N ASP A 124 -8.59 -2.61 -7.45
CA ASP A 124 -7.29 -2.03 -7.09
C ASP A 124 -7.33 -0.49 -7.11
N ASN A 125 -8.14 0.08 -8.00
CA ASN A 125 -8.33 1.53 -8.20
C ASN A 125 -9.45 2.11 -7.36
#